data_AF-B7P3C8-F1
#
_entry.id   AF-B7P3C8-F1
#
_cell.length_a   1.000
_cell.length_b   1.000
_cell.length_c   1.000
_cell.angle_alpha   90.00
_cell.angle_beta   90.00
_cell.angle_gamma   90.00
#
_symmetry.space_group_name_H-M   'P 1'
#
loop_
_entity.id
_entity.type
_entity.pdbx_description
1 polymer ?
#
loop_
_entity_poly.entity_id
_entity_poly.type
_entity_poly.pdbx_seq_one_letter_code
_entity_poly.pdbx_strand_id
1 'polypeptide(L)'
;MNDGETPLRIPQACDTRWLSIYAAVNRIGSQWDTLKETFRKAQKDENWYTALVLSEMYSDPINKCYVLLLDWVLAEAQRVNEAHQTTNQDPTKLLEDLVALLKSMASTVSLPTSLYDMLSVNIDEHLDPNPYFGHRYETSVKDAGLSRDAGKELRLRSRRFIVDLFSQFRQRLPENIRHLEKASVFSVENALKMVQGSITQLAAQFLSDEAVSACEAQWRNLRHVKWCSTKSTEKLWADVGTYKGARWENPFPELSSLAMTVLSLPFSNASTEKCFSDMNIVKSELRNRLDFDTLNANHSVVRKSLWRMRKKCHEYRFPSPVLAKNGTMSSYDTTEEQAQHAADVIEELLQS
;
A
#
# COMPACT_ATOMS: atom_id res chain seq x y z
N MET A 1 -35.43 2.12 -15.78
CA MET A 1 -34.71 1.11 -14.97
C MET A 1 -33.50 0.71 -15.79
N ASN A 2 -32.38 1.40 -15.55
CA ASN A 2 -31.21 1.55 -16.42
C ASN A 2 -31.52 1.88 -17.89
N ASP A 3 -31.14 3.07 -18.33
CA ASP A 3 -31.34 3.58 -19.70
C ASP A 3 -30.47 2.82 -20.73
N GLY A 4 -30.62 1.50 -20.82
CA GLY A 4 -29.82 0.61 -21.67
C GLY A 4 -28.44 0.25 -21.12
N GLU A 5 -28.02 0.78 -19.98
CA GLU A 5 -26.71 0.47 -19.39
C GLU A 5 -26.71 -0.80 -18.54
N THR A 6 -25.66 -1.62 -18.69
CA THR A 6 -25.48 -2.82 -17.88
C THR A 6 -25.31 -2.44 -16.41
N PRO A 7 -26.11 -3.00 -15.48
CA PRO A 7 -26.00 -2.65 -14.07
C PRO A 7 -24.61 -3.01 -13.54
N LEU A 8 -23.94 -2.04 -12.90
CA LEU A 8 -22.61 -2.25 -12.35
C LEU A 8 -22.70 -3.30 -11.24
N ARG A 9 -21.97 -4.40 -11.40
CA ARG A 9 -21.92 -5.50 -10.44
C ARG A 9 -21.35 -5.02 -9.11
N ILE A 10 -22.00 -5.31 -7.99
CA ILE A 10 -21.39 -5.07 -6.66
C ILE A 10 -20.29 -6.13 -6.45
N PRO A 11 -19.03 -5.74 -6.21
CA PRO A 11 -17.95 -6.69 -6.00
C PRO A 11 -18.19 -7.36 -4.65
N GLN A 12 -17.87 -8.64 -4.57
CA GLN A 12 -17.91 -9.35 -3.30
C GLN A 12 -16.86 -8.72 -2.37
N ALA A 13 -17.30 -8.25 -1.22
CA ALA A 13 -16.39 -7.86 -0.15
C ALA A 13 -15.58 -9.09 0.25
N CYS A 14 -14.26 -8.97 0.18
CA CYS A 14 -13.34 -10.03 0.53
C CYS A 14 -12.42 -9.53 1.63
N ASP A 15 -12.37 -10.26 2.75
CA ASP A 15 -11.58 -9.90 3.93
C ASP A 15 -10.08 -9.75 3.62
N THR A 16 -9.59 -10.46 2.61
CA THR A 16 -8.19 -10.41 2.16
C THR A 16 -7.90 -9.32 1.12
N ARG A 17 -8.93 -8.67 0.56
CA ARG A 17 -8.79 -7.59 -0.42
C ARG A 17 -9.52 -6.35 0.06
N TRP A 18 -8.90 -5.59 0.95
CA TRP A 18 -9.44 -4.34 1.50
C TRP A 18 -10.01 -3.40 0.42
N LEU A 19 -9.38 -3.35 -0.77
CA LEU A 19 -9.84 -2.53 -1.89
C LEU A 19 -11.27 -2.85 -2.36
N SER A 20 -11.72 -4.09 -2.14
CA SER A 20 -13.07 -4.53 -2.52
C SER A 20 -14.17 -3.92 -1.65
N ILE A 21 -13.85 -3.55 -0.41
CA ILE A 21 -14.83 -3.04 0.57
C ILE A 21 -15.28 -1.63 0.17
N TYR A 22 -14.34 -0.73 -0.13
CA TYR A 22 -14.68 0.61 -0.63
C TYR A 22 -15.48 0.53 -1.93
N ALA A 23 -15.03 -0.29 -2.89
CA ALA A 23 -15.72 -0.46 -4.16
C ALA A 23 -17.16 -0.98 -3.98
N ALA A 24 -17.42 -1.84 -2.99
CA ALA A 24 -18.77 -2.29 -2.64
C ALA A 24 -19.61 -1.16 -2.03
N VAL A 25 -19.09 -0.46 -1.02
CA VAL A 25 -19.77 0.66 -0.36
C VAL A 25 -20.11 1.78 -1.36
N ASN A 26 -19.18 2.13 -2.23
CA ASN A 26 -19.38 3.16 -3.26
C ASN A 26 -20.46 2.76 -4.27
N ARG A 27 -20.51 1.49 -4.69
CA ARG A 27 -21.57 0.97 -5.59
C ARG A 27 -22.93 0.91 -4.90
N ILE A 28 -22.98 0.52 -3.63
CA ILE A 28 -24.20 0.54 -2.82
C ILE A 28 -24.73 1.97 -2.68
N GLY A 29 -23.85 2.94 -2.39
CA GLY A 29 -24.21 4.34 -2.25
C GLY A 29 -24.71 4.96 -3.57
N SER A 30 -24.01 4.70 -4.69
CA SER A 30 -24.40 5.25 -6.01
C SER A 30 -25.69 4.64 -6.57
N GLN A 31 -25.97 3.37 -6.28
CA GLN A 31 -27.19 2.69 -6.72
C GLN A 31 -28.29 2.65 -5.65
N TRP A 32 -28.18 3.42 -4.57
CA TRP A 32 -29.06 3.29 -3.39
C TRP A 32 -30.56 3.29 -3.73
N ASP A 33 -31.02 4.28 -4.49
CA ASP A 33 -32.44 4.43 -4.81
C ASP A 33 -32.91 3.36 -5.81
N THR A 34 -32.02 2.89 -6.69
CA THR A 34 -32.30 1.79 -7.64
C THR A 34 -32.40 0.45 -6.91
N LEU A 35 -31.51 0.18 -5.96
CA LEU A 35 -31.52 -1.02 -5.14
C LEU A 35 -32.76 -1.05 -4.24
N LYS A 36 -33.11 0.09 -3.63
CA LYS A 36 -34.33 0.24 -2.83
C LYS A 36 -35.58 -0.13 -3.62
N GLU A 37 -35.73 0.38 -4.84
CA GLU A 37 -36.89 0.07 -5.68
C GLU A 37 -36.89 -1.38 -6.17
N THR A 38 -35.71 -1.91 -6.54
CA THR A 38 -35.56 -3.31 -6.96
C THR A 38 -35.99 -4.27 -5.85
N PHE A 39 -35.51 -4.08 -4.62
CA PHE A 39 -35.89 -4.95 -3.50
C PHE A 39 -37.37 -4.79 -3.11
N ARG A 40 -37.95 -3.59 -3.25
CA ARG A 40 -39.40 -3.39 -3.06
C ARG A 40 -40.24 -4.15 -4.08
N LYS A 41 -39.79 -4.25 -5.34
CA LYS A 41 -40.49 -5.06 -6.36
C LYS A 41 -40.31 -6.54 -6.10
N ALA A 42 -39.08 -6.99 -5.85
CA ALA A 42 -38.80 -8.39 -5.53
C ALA A 42 -39.58 -8.89 -4.30
N GLN A 43 -39.78 -8.04 -3.28
CA GLN A 43 -40.64 -8.35 -2.14
C GLN A 43 -42.10 -8.63 -2.56
N LYS A 44 -42.65 -7.85 -3.50
CA LYS A 44 -44.03 -7.99 -3.97
C LYS A 44 -44.23 -9.18 -4.90
N ASP A 45 -43.24 -9.45 -5.75
CA ASP A 45 -43.36 -10.42 -6.84
C ASP A 45 -42.91 -11.83 -6.44
N GLU A 46 -41.87 -11.96 -5.61
CA GLU A 46 -41.22 -13.24 -5.30
C GLU A 46 -41.38 -13.69 -3.83
N ASN A 47 -42.00 -12.85 -2.99
CA ASN A 47 -42.21 -13.09 -1.55
C ASN A 47 -40.94 -13.55 -0.79
N TRP A 48 -39.78 -13.07 -1.24
CA TRP A 48 -38.49 -13.46 -0.69
C TRP A 48 -38.20 -12.70 0.59
N TYR A 49 -38.03 -13.43 1.70
CA TYR A 49 -37.73 -12.86 3.02
C TYR A 49 -36.48 -11.96 3.01
N THR A 50 -35.43 -12.32 2.28
CA THR A 50 -34.23 -11.48 2.19
C THR A 50 -34.50 -10.16 1.46
N ALA A 51 -35.37 -10.17 0.44
CA ALA A 51 -35.77 -8.95 -0.25
C ALA A 51 -36.58 -8.01 0.67
N LEU A 52 -37.41 -8.56 1.56
CA LEU A 52 -38.10 -7.80 2.62
C LEU A 52 -37.09 -7.13 3.57
N VAL A 53 -36.16 -7.90 4.14
CA VAL A 53 -35.16 -7.36 5.07
C VAL A 53 -34.33 -6.26 4.40
N LEU A 54 -33.89 -6.48 3.16
CA LEU A 54 -33.14 -5.48 2.41
C LEU A 54 -34.00 -4.25 2.09
N SER A 55 -35.26 -4.42 1.68
CA SER A 55 -36.13 -3.27 1.38
C SER A 55 -36.38 -2.40 2.61
N GLU A 56 -36.47 -3.00 3.79
CA GLU A 56 -36.52 -2.31 5.09
C GLU A 56 -35.19 -1.58 5.38
N MET A 57 -34.05 -2.25 5.24
CA MET A 57 -32.73 -1.65 5.47
C MET A 57 -32.44 -0.44 4.58
N TYR A 58 -32.79 -0.50 3.28
CA TYR A 58 -32.65 0.62 2.34
C TYR A 58 -33.71 1.72 2.53
N SER A 59 -34.79 1.41 3.25
CA SER A 59 -35.81 2.40 3.63
C SER A 59 -35.41 3.20 4.86
N ASP A 60 -34.51 2.68 5.69
CA ASP A 60 -33.98 3.37 6.87
C ASP A 60 -32.99 4.50 6.47
N PRO A 61 -33.32 5.77 6.74
CA PRO A 61 -32.43 6.89 6.45
C PRO A 61 -31.12 6.87 7.27
N ILE A 62 -31.10 6.21 8.43
CA ILE A 62 -29.89 6.08 9.26
C ILE A 62 -28.83 5.28 8.51
N ASN A 63 -29.23 4.16 7.89
CA ASN A 63 -28.32 3.33 7.09
C ASN A 63 -27.76 4.09 5.89
N LYS A 64 -28.59 4.91 5.21
CA LYS A 64 -28.12 5.76 4.10
C LYS A 64 -27.07 6.75 4.58
N CYS A 65 -27.33 7.45 5.70
CA CYS A 65 -26.37 8.39 6.27
C CYS A 65 -25.05 7.69 6.67
N TYR A 66 -25.14 6.49 7.25
CA TYR A 66 -23.96 5.72 7.65
C TYR A 66 -23.14 5.25 6.45
N VAL A 67 -23.78 4.81 5.35
CA VAL A 67 -23.08 4.46 4.10
C VAL A 67 -22.34 5.66 3.50
N LEU A 68 -22.90 6.88 3.59
CA LEU A 68 -22.23 8.09 3.14
C LEU A 68 -20.98 8.42 3.98
N LEU A 69 -21.01 8.15 5.29
CA LEU A 69 -19.81 8.24 6.13
C LEU A 69 -18.75 7.22 5.69
N LEU A 70 -19.16 5.96 5.52
CA LEU A 70 -18.25 4.89 5.12
C LEU A 70 -17.62 5.18 3.77
N ASP A 71 -18.38 5.66 2.79
CA ASP A 71 -17.87 6.05 1.46
C ASP A 71 -16.76 7.10 1.58
N TRP A 72 -16.96 8.14 2.40
CA TRP A 72 -15.95 9.17 2.61
C TRP A 72 -14.69 8.64 3.30
N VAL A 73 -14.83 7.99 4.45
CA VAL A 73 -13.68 7.53 5.25
C VAL A 73 -12.89 6.44 4.52
N LEU A 74 -13.61 5.51 3.85
CA LEU A 74 -12.96 4.44 3.10
C LEU A 74 -12.30 4.96 1.81
N ALA A 75 -12.81 6.02 1.18
CA ALA A 75 -12.15 6.63 0.02
C ALA A 75 -10.75 7.15 0.37
N GLU A 76 -10.58 7.78 1.54
CA GLU A 76 -9.28 8.27 1.99
C GLU A 76 -8.30 7.12 2.24
N ALA A 77 -8.76 6.07 2.93
CA ALA A 77 -7.97 4.87 3.19
C ALA A 77 -7.60 4.12 1.89
N GLN A 78 -8.56 4.02 0.96
CA GLN A 78 -8.38 3.41 -0.36
C GLN A 78 -7.27 4.11 -1.14
N ARG A 79 -7.29 5.45 -1.21
CA ARG A 79 -6.30 6.24 -1.94
C ARG A 79 -4.87 5.92 -1.52
N VAL A 80 -4.63 5.87 -0.21
CA VAL A 80 -3.30 5.56 0.35
C VAL A 80 -2.93 4.10 0.06
N ASN A 81 -3.86 3.17 0.25
CA ASN A 81 -3.60 1.75 -0.03
C ASN A 81 -3.27 1.52 -1.52
N GLU A 82 -3.98 2.16 -2.45
CA GLU A 82 -3.68 2.10 -3.89
C GLU A 82 -2.29 2.67 -4.21
N ALA A 83 -1.89 3.76 -3.54
CA ALA A 83 -0.54 4.31 -3.67
C ALA A 83 0.52 3.29 -3.21
N HIS A 84 0.33 2.63 -2.07
CA HIS A 84 1.24 1.59 -1.59
C HIS A 84 1.27 0.34 -2.48
N GLN A 85 0.22 0.05 -3.27
CA GLN A 85 0.19 -1.08 -4.20
C GLN A 85 0.73 -0.74 -5.60
N THR A 86 0.94 0.54 -5.90
CA THR A 86 1.42 1.00 -7.20
C THR A 86 2.94 0.85 -7.32
N THR A 87 3.42 0.40 -8.48
CA THR A 87 4.86 0.25 -8.75
C THR A 87 5.51 1.61 -9.04
N ASN A 88 6.76 1.81 -8.65
CA ASN A 88 7.58 3.03 -8.87
C ASN A 88 7.08 4.29 -8.14
N GLN A 89 6.41 4.14 -7.00
CA GLN A 89 6.12 5.28 -6.13
C GLN A 89 7.34 5.66 -5.31
N ASP A 90 7.50 6.95 -5.02
CA ASP A 90 8.60 7.43 -4.18
C ASP A 90 8.40 6.92 -2.74
N PRO A 91 9.31 6.09 -2.20
CA PRO A 91 9.15 5.52 -0.86
C PRO A 91 9.02 6.59 0.24
N THR A 92 9.67 7.75 0.05
CA THR A 92 9.61 8.85 1.01
C THR A 92 8.24 9.53 1.03
N LYS A 93 7.57 9.61 -0.13
CA LYS A 93 6.23 10.22 -0.25
C LYS A 93 5.12 9.30 0.25
N LEU A 94 5.27 7.99 0.06
CA LEU A 94 4.32 7.00 0.58
C LEU A 94 4.14 7.09 2.09
N LEU A 95 5.25 7.29 2.82
CA LEU A 95 5.20 7.44 4.26
C LEU A 95 4.51 8.74 4.69
N GLU A 96 4.78 9.85 3.98
CA GLU A 96 4.12 11.13 4.22
C GLU A 96 2.61 11.03 4.01
N ASP A 97 2.16 10.34 2.94
CA ASP A 97 0.75 10.07 2.66
C ASP A 97 0.06 9.27 3.79
N LEU A 98 0.74 8.25 4.32
CA LEU A 98 0.23 7.43 5.43
C LEU A 98 0.10 8.24 6.73
N VAL A 99 1.12 9.04 7.06
CA VAL A 99 1.09 9.92 8.24
C VAL A 99 0.03 11.00 8.08
N ALA A 100 -0.15 11.55 6.88
CA ALA A 100 -1.19 12.52 6.60
C ALA A 100 -2.60 11.92 6.76
N LEU A 101 -2.82 10.67 6.32
CA LEU A 101 -4.08 9.95 6.52
C LEU A 101 -4.41 9.81 8.01
N LEU A 102 -3.44 9.34 8.80
CA LEU A 102 -3.61 9.16 10.25
C LEU A 102 -3.93 10.49 10.95
N LYS A 103 -3.22 11.56 10.59
CA LYS A 103 -3.48 12.91 11.10
C LYS A 103 -4.87 13.42 10.70
N SER A 104 -5.32 13.12 9.48
CA SER A 104 -6.66 13.49 8.99
C SER A 104 -7.77 12.76 9.75
N MET A 105 -7.62 11.44 9.95
CA MET A 105 -8.58 10.63 10.71
C MET A 105 -8.64 11.07 12.18
N ALA A 106 -7.49 11.34 12.78
CA ALA A 106 -7.40 11.78 14.16
C ALA A 106 -8.03 13.18 14.33
N SER A 107 -7.69 14.13 13.45
CA SER A 107 -8.22 15.50 13.49
C SER A 107 -9.74 15.58 13.28
N THR A 108 -10.31 14.64 12.53
CA THR A 108 -11.77 14.55 12.31
C THR A 108 -12.54 14.30 13.60
N VAL A 109 -11.99 13.48 14.50
CA VAL A 109 -12.68 13.06 15.74
C VAL A 109 -12.19 13.78 16.99
N SER A 110 -11.06 14.47 16.91
CA SER A 110 -10.45 15.17 18.02
C SER A 110 -10.83 16.66 18.07
N LEU A 111 -10.68 17.28 19.24
CA LEU A 111 -10.80 18.72 19.39
C LEU A 111 -9.74 19.47 18.55
N PRO A 112 -10.12 20.50 17.76
CA PRO A 112 -9.18 21.28 16.95
C PRO A 112 -8.06 21.97 17.74
N THR A 113 -8.26 22.14 19.06
CA THR A 113 -7.29 22.76 19.97
C THR A 113 -6.24 21.76 20.49
N SER A 114 -6.39 20.47 20.20
CA SER A 114 -5.44 19.44 20.60
C SER A 114 -4.15 19.56 19.77
N LEU A 115 -3.08 20.07 20.39
CA LEU A 115 -1.75 20.22 19.78
C LEU A 115 -0.90 18.93 19.87
N TYR A 116 -1.46 17.84 20.40
CA TYR A 116 -0.72 16.62 20.66
C TYR A 116 -0.46 15.83 19.37
N ASP A 117 0.72 15.21 19.29
CA ASP A 117 1.00 14.18 18.31
C ASP A 117 0.13 12.95 18.62
N MET A 118 -1.03 12.86 17.97
CA MET A 118 -2.03 11.81 18.19
C MET A 118 -1.54 10.40 17.82
N LEU A 119 -0.37 10.31 17.17
CA LEU A 119 0.33 9.03 16.99
C LEU A 119 0.91 8.49 18.31
N SER A 120 1.19 9.38 19.26
CA SER A 120 1.82 9.05 20.55
C SER A 120 0.84 9.02 21.73
N VAL A 121 -0.21 9.84 21.70
CA VAL A 121 -1.18 9.99 22.80
C VAL A 121 -2.41 9.09 22.57
N ASN A 122 -3.14 8.78 23.64
CA ASN A 122 -4.45 8.14 23.50
C ASN A 122 -5.48 9.14 22.98
N ILE A 123 -6.11 8.82 21.84
CA ILE A 123 -7.12 9.67 21.19
C ILE A 123 -8.40 9.77 22.03
N ASP A 124 -8.72 8.73 22.81
CA ASP A 124 -9.96 8.64 23.59
C ASP A 124 -10.15 9.82 24.56
N GLU A 125 -9.06 10.38 25.06
CA GLU A 125 -9.06 11.49 26.02
C GLU A 125 -9.31 12.87 25.36
N HIS A 126 -9.20 12.96 24.04
CA HIS A 126 -9.20 14.22 23.29
C HIS A 126 -10.34 14.31 22.24
N LEU A 127 -11.35 13.44 22.37
CA LEU A 127 -12.45 13.35 21.42
C LEU A 127 -13.35 14.60 21.45
N ASP A 128 -13.69 15.09 20.26
CA ASP A 128 -14.73 16.09 20.07
C ASP A 128 -16.10 15.48 20.46
N PRO A 129 -16.90 16.17 21.29
CA PRO A 129 -18.29 15.79 21.56
C PRO A 129 -19.19 15.84 20.31
N ASN A 130 -18.90 16.70 19.33
CA ASN A 130 -19.70 16.87 18.12
C ASN A 130 -18.82 17.07 16.86
N PRO A 131 -18.10 16.01 16.43
CA PRO A 131 -17.26 16.06 15.25
C PRO A 131 -18.07 16.29 13.96
N TYR A 132 -17.43 16.95 13.00
CA TYR A 132 -17.96 17.18 11.66
C TYR A 132 -17.52 16.07 10.70
N PHE A 133 -18.48 15.35 10.11
CA PHE A 133 -18.22 14.19 9.24
C PHE A 133 -18.39 14.49 7.74
N GLY A 134 -18.23 15.74 7.34
CA GLY A 134 -18.30 16.15 5.94
C GLY A 134 -19.68 16.59 5.47
N HIS A 135 -19.71 17.42 4.43
CA HIS A 135 -20.91 18.10 3.95
C HIS A 135 -22.01 17.13 3.52
N ARG A 136 -21.67 16.07 2.77
CA ARG A 136 -22.65 15.10 2.27
C ARG A 136 -23.37 14.36 3.40
N TYR A 137 -22.62 13.94 4.42
CA TYR A 137 -23.19 13.30 5.60
C TYR A 137 -24.10 14.25 6.37
N GLU A 138 -23.63 15.47 6.65
CA GLU A 138 -24.38 16.47 7.42
C GLU A 138 -25.68 16.89 6.73
N THR A 139 -25.64 17.08 5.41
CA THR A 139 -26.84 17.38 4.62
C THR A 139 -27.81 16.19 4.63
N SER A 140 -27.32 14.96 4.45
CA SER A 140 -28.17 13.76 4.52
C SER A 140 -28.83 13.57 5.88
N VAL A 141 -28.13 13.87 6.98
CA VAL A 141 -28.69 13.79 8.34
C VAL A 141 -29.76 14.86 8.57
N LYS A 142 -29.58 16.07 8.02
CA LYS A 142 -30.58 17.14 8.07
C LYS A 142 -31.82 16.77 7.27
N ASP A 143 -31.63 16.30 6.03
CA ASP A 143 -32.73 15.94 5.12
C ASP A 143 -33.50 14.72 5.61
N ALA A 144 -32.84 13.81 6.34
CA ALA A 144 -33.46 12.63 6.92
C ALA A 144 -34.45 12.94 8.06
N GLY A 145 -34.42 14.14 8.65
CA GLY A 145 -35.34 14.53 9.72
C GLY A 145 -35.32 13.60 10.94
N LEU A 146 -34.14 13.05 11.29
CA LEU A 146 -34.00 12.06 12.34
C LEU A 146 -34.43 12.60 13.72
N SER A 147 -34.91 11.71 14.59
CA SER A 147 -35.14 12.06 16.00
C SER A 147 -33.82 12.43 16.69
N ARG A 148 -33.90 13.22 17.77
CA ARG A 148 -32.72 13.67 18.51
C ARG A 148 -31.87 12.50 19.02
N ASP A 149 -32.50 11.43 19.48
CA ASP A 149 -31.81 10.27 20.04
C ASP A 149 -31.20 9.41 18.93
N ALA A 150 -31.91 9.18 17.82
CA ALA A 150 -31.38 8.46 16.67
C ALA A 150 -30.19 9.19 16.03
N GLY A 151 -30.26 10.52 15.93
CA GLY A 151 -29.15 11.35 15.43
C GLY A 151 -27.91 11.29 16.32
N LYS A 152 -28.10 11.30 17.66
CA LYS A 152 -26.99 11.13 18.62
C LYS A 152 -26.35 9.76 18.52
N GLU A 153 -27.15 8.70 18.45
CA GLU A 153 -26.66 7.32 18.32
C GLU A 153 -25.90 7.12 17.01
N LEU A 154 -26.43 7.65 15.90
CA LEU A 154 -25.73 7.62 14.61
C LEU A 154 -24.37 8.32 14.70
N ARG A 155 -24.30 9.53 15.28
CA ARG A 155 -23.01 10.23 15.47
C ARG A 155 -22.04 9.46 16.37
N LEU A 156 -22.53 8.83 17.43
CA LEU A 156 -21.71 8.02 18.32
C LEU A 156 -21.11 6.82 17.57
N ARG A 157 -21.90 6.12 16.76
CA ARG A 157 -21.43 5.02 15.91
C ARG A 157 -20.42 5.50 14.88
N SER A 158 -20.70 6.62 14.21
CA SER A 158 -19.79 7.23 13.22
C SER A 158 -18.43 7.57 13.84
N ARG A 159 -18.43 8.19 15.03
CA ARG A 159 -17.20 8.50 15.76
C ARG A 159 -16.44 7.23 16.14
N ARG A 160 -17.14 6.25 16.70
CA ARG A 160 -16.54 4.98 17.13
C ARG A 160 -15.87 4.25 15.96
N PHE A 161 -16.51 4.22 14.79
CA PHE A 161 -15.92 3.62 13.59
C PHE A 161 -14.57 4.26 13.21
N ILE A 162 -14.49 5.60 13.22
CA ILE A 162 -13.24 6.31 12.88
C ILE A 162 -12.16 6.07 13.94
N VAL A 163 -12.53 6.07 15.23
CA VAL A 163 -11.59 5.77 16.33
C VAL A 163 -11.05 4.34 16.22
N ASP A 164 -11.93 3.36 16.01
CA ASP A 164 -11.56 1.96 15.83
C ASP A 164 -10.66 1.79 14.60
N LEU A 165 -11.00 2.44 13.48
CA LEU A 165 -10.20 2.42 12.26
C LEU A 165 -8.81 3.03 12.47
N PHE A 166 -8.74 4.18 13.14
CA PHE A 166 -7.47 4.82 13.50
C PHE A 166 -6.62 3.91 14.38
N SER A 167 -7.21 3.30 15.42
CA SER A 167 -6.51 2.38 16.32
C SER A 167 -5.97 1.16 15.55
N GLN A 168 -6.75 0.62 14.63
CA GLN A 168 -6.36 -0.49 13.76
C GLN A 168 -5.19 -0.10 12.83
N PHE A 169 -5.20 1.11 12.27
CA PHE A 169 -4.05 1.60 11.50
C PHE A 169 -2.83 1.76 12.38
N ARG A 170 -2.96 2.42 13.53
CA ARG A 170 -1.86 2.63 14.49
C ARG A 170 -1.21 1.32 14.94
N GLN A 171 -1.99 0.28 15.23
CA GLN A 171 -1.48 -1.03 15.63
C GLN A 171 -0.61 -1.70 14.55
N ARG A 172 -0.88 -1.43 13.27
CA ARG A 172 -0.14 -2.00 12.14
C ARG A 172 1.11 -1.19 11.77
N LEU A 173 1.29 -0.01 12.36
CA LEU A 173 2.50 0.78 12.15
C LEU A 173 3.65 0.21 13.00
N PRO A 174 4.87 0.15 12.45
CA PRO A 174 6.03 -0.19 13.25
C PRO A 174 6.31 0.92 14.27
N GLU A 175 6.77 0.55 15.47
CA GLU A 175 7.20 1.51 16.50
C GLU A 175 8.28 2.49 15.99
N ASN A 176 9.04 2.05 14.99
CA ASN A 176 10.12 2.80 14.35
C ASN A 176 9.65 3.80 13.28
N ILE A 177 8.35 4.11 13.18
CA ILE A 177 7.83 5.04 12.17
C ILE A 177 8.53 6.41 12.23
N ARG A 178 8.91 6.88 13.42
CA ARG A 178 9.66 8.13 13.62
C ARG A 178 11.07 8.10 13.01
N HIS A 179 11.65 6.92 12.88
CA HIS A 179 12.94 6.73 12.21
C HIS A 179 12.75 6.67 10.69
N LEU A 180 11.68 6.01 10.23
CA LEU A 180 11.31 5.99 8.82
C LEU A 180 10.92 7.38 8.31
N GLU A 181 10.29 8.23 9.12
CA GLU A 181 10.00 9.62 8.76
C GLU A 181 11.28 10.40 8.42
N LYS A 182 12.39 10.08 9.09
CA LYS A 182 13.70 10.71 8.81
C LYS A 182 14.30 10.22 7.48
N ALA A 183 13.84 9.10 6.92
CA ALA A 183 14.23 8.68 5.58
C ALA A 183 13.80 9.68 4.50
N SER A 184 12.80 10.52 4.78
CA SER A 184 12.40 11.63 3.90
C SER A 184 13.54 12.61 3.60
N VAL A 185 14.60 12.65 4.42
CA VAL A 185 15.80 13.46 4.17
C VAL A 185 16.47 13.07 2.84
N PHE A 186 16.35 11.81 2.41
CA PHE A 186 16.89 11.33 1.14
C PHE A 186 16.02 11.66 -0.08
N SER A 187 14.85 12.28 0.08
CA SER A 187 14.06 12.73 -1.07
C SER A 187 14.85 13.76 -1.88
N VAL A 188 14.64 13.81 -3.21
CA VAL A 188 15.35 14.78 -4.08
C VAL A 188 15.20 16.22 -3.57
N GLU A 189 13.99 16.56 -3.14
CA GLU A 189 13.64 17.89 -2.64
C GLU A 189 14.37 18.23 -1.35
N ASN A 190 14.58 17.25 -0.45
CA ASN A 190 15.26 17.48 0.83
C ASN A 190 16.78 17.38 0.72
N ALA A 191 17.29 16.49 -0.13
CA ALA A 191 18.72 16.29 -0.34
C ALA A 191 19.40 17.48 -1.03
N LEU A 192 18.69 18.16 -1.93
CA LEU A 192 19.20 19.29 -2.73
C LEU A 192 18.81 20.66 -2.16
N LYS A 193 18.18 20.73 -0.99
CA LYS A 193 17.85 22.01 -0.31
C LYS A 193 19.10 22.77 0.12
N MET A 194 18.99 24.10 0.14
CA MET A 194 20.06 24.99 0.61
C MET A 194 20.43 24.75 2.08
N VAL A 195 19.42 24.45 2.90
CA VAL A 195 19.58 24.00 4.29
C VAL A 195 19.22 22.51 4.33
N GLN A 196 20.23 21.64 4.32
CA GLN A 196 20.04 20.20 4.40
C GLN A 196 19.74 19.78 5.84
N GLY A 197 18.84 18.81 6.02
CA GLY A 197 18.61 18.17 7.30
C GLY A 197 19.83 17.37 7.78
N SER A 198 19.95 17.15 9.09
CA SER A 198 20.96 16.24 9.65
C SER A 198 20.58 14.79 9.35
N ILE A 199 21.54 14.04 8.79
CA ILE A 199 21.42 12.60 8.57
C ILE A 199 22.02 11.78 9.72
N THR A 200 22.68 12.42 10.69
CA THR A 200 23.51 11.78 11.72
C THR A 200 22.76 10.72 12.50
N GLN A 201 21.55 11.04 12.96
CA GLN A 201 20.73 10.12 13.76
C GLN A 201 20.24 8.91 12.95
N LEU A 202 20.07 9.06 11.63
CA LEU A 202 19.66 7.96 10.76
C LEU A 202 20.89 7.12 10.40
N ALA A 203 22.01 7.75 10.05
CA ALA A 203 23.26 7.09 9.71
C ALA A 203 23.80 6.24 10.88
N ALA A 204 23.72 6.73 12.11
CA ALA A 204 24.14 6.00 13.31
C ALA A 204 23.36 4.69 13.58
N GLN A 205 22.22 4.48 12.92
CA GLN A 205 21.46 3.22 13.02
C GLN A 205 21.99 2.12 12.09
N PHE A 206 22.73 2.50 11.05
CA PHE A 206 23.17 1.59 9.98
C PHE A 206 24.70 1.51 9.82
N LEU A 207 25.44 2.50 10.34
CA LEU A 207 26.89 2.66 10.12
C LEU A 207 27.66 2.77 11.44
N SER A 208 28.98 2.51 11.41
CA SER A 208 29.89 2.80 12.54
C SER A 208 30.17 4.29 12.69
N ASP A 209 30.66 4.74 13.85
CA ASP A 209 30.92 6.15 14.14
C ASP A 209 31.91 6.81 13.15
N GLU A 210 32.91 6.06 12.68
CA GLU A 210 33.85 6.54 11.66
C GLU A 210 33.16 6.74 10.30
N ALA A 211 32.31 5.79 9.91
CA ALA A 211 31.56 5.84 8.66
C ALA A 211 30.46 6.92 8.70
N VAL A 212 29.85 7.19 9.86
CA VAL A 212 28.92 8.31 10.05
C VAL A 212 29.62 9.64 9.80
N SER A 213 30.82 9.83 10.34
CA SER A 213 31.60 11.06 10.16
C SER A 213 31.97 11.29 8.68
N ALA A 214 32.36 10.23 7.96
CA ALA A 214 32.60 10.27 6.52
C ALA A 214 31.31 10.59 5.73
N CYS A 215 30.20 9.97 6.10
CA CYS A 215 28.90 10.18 5.48
C CYS A 215 28.39 11.63 5.64
N GLU A 216 28.62 12.27 6.80
CA GLU A 216 28.27 13.68 7.00
C GLU A 216 29.07 14.62 6.10
N ALA A 217 30.38 14.37 5.95
CA ALA A 217 31.22 15.15 5.06
C ALA A 217 30.75 15.03 3.60
N GLN A 218 30.38 13.81 3.20
CA GLN A 218 29.80 13.52 1.88
C GLN A 218 28.47 14.22 1.66
N TRP A 219 27.58 14.20 2.66
CA TRP A 219 26.27 14.85 2.59
C TRP A 219 26.35 16.35 2.34
N ARG A 220 27.27 17.05 3.03
CA ARG A 220 27.51 18.48 2.82
C ARG A 220 28.06 18.79 1.42
N ASN A 221 28.81 17.85 0.85
CA ASN A 221 29.44 18.00 -0.46
C ASN A 221 28.50 17.66 -1.63
N LEU A 222 27.40 16.94 -1.38
CA LEU A 222 26.44 16.50 -2.39
C LEU A 222 25.91 17.67 -3.25
N ARG A 223 25.68 18.83 -2.63
CA ARG A 223 25.14 20.04 -3.29
C ARG A 223 26.12 20.70 -4.27
N HIS A 224 27.41 20.41 -4.16
CA HIS A 224 28.43 21.03 -5.01
C HIS A 224 28.50 20.38 -6.41
N VAL A 225 27.79 19.26 -6.60
CA VAL A 225 27.67 18.55 -7.87
C VAL A 225 26.32 18.84 -8.50
N LYS A 226 26.29 19.09 -9.81
CA LYS A 226 25.04 19.22 -10.58
C LYS A 226 24.56 17.83 -10.99
N TRP A 227 23.37 17.46 -10.53
CA TRP A 227 22.75 16.16 -10.81
C TRP A 227 21.77 16.24 -11.98
N CYS A 228 21.76 15.21 -12.83
CA CYS A 228 20.91 15.14 -14.03
C CYS A 228 19.50 14.58 -13.72
N SER A 229 19.38 13.67 -12.75
CA SER A 229 18.12 13.01 -12.41
C SER A 229 17.42 13.66 -11.20
N THR A 230 16.82 14.84 -11.38
CA THR A 230 16.11 15.57 -10.32
C THR A 230 14.62 15.22 -10.19
N LYS A 231 14.13 14.24 -10.95
CA LYS A 231 12.70 13.88 -10.99
C LYS A 231 12.32 12.65 -10.17
N SER A 232 13.28 11.81 -9.79
CA SER A 232 13.03 10.55 -9.08
C SER A 232 14.13 10.31 -8.07
N THR A 233 13.75 10.06 -6.83
CA THR A 233 14.66 9.79 -5.71
C THR A 233 15.55 8.59 -6.00
N GLU A 234 14.99 7.49 -6.50
CA GLU A 234 15.77 6.29 -6.88
C GLU A 234 16.83 6.59 -7.95
N LYS A 235 16.46 7.35 -9.00
CA LYS A 235 17.41 7.69 -10.08
C LYS A 235 18.49 8.66 -9.63
N LEU A 236 18.16 9.59 -8.73
CA LEU A 236 19.16 10.47 -8.12
C LEU A 236 20.20 9.64 -7.39
N TRP A 237 19.79 8.69 -6.54
CA TRP A 237 20.72 7.89 -5.76
C TRP A 237 21.51 6.89 -6.59
N ALA A 238 20.92 6.37 -7.68
CA ALA A 238 21.67 5.62 -8.69
C ALA A 238 22.74 6.48 -9.39
N ASP A 239 22.43 7.72 -9.73
CA ASP A 239 23.39 8.67 -10.30
C ASP A 239 24.52 8.99 -9.29
N VAL A 240 24.18 9.19 -8.01
CA VAL A 240 25.17 9.45 -6.94
C VAL A 240 26.06 8.22 -6.72
N GLY A 241 25.50 7.01 -6.77
CA GLY A 241 26.27 5.76 -6.64
C GLY A 241 27.21 5.48 -7.82
N THR A 242 26.84 5.91 -9.03
CA THR A 242 27.64 5.74 -10.25
C THR A 242 28.54 6.92 -10.58
N TYR A 243 28.43 8.02 -9.83
CA TYR A 243 29.22 9.22 -10.02
C TYR A 243 30.71 8.93 -9.81
N LYS A 244 31.53 9.37 -10.77
CA LYS A 244 32.98 9.26 -10.70
C LYS A 244 33.59 10.65 -10.76
N GLY A 245 34.38 10.99 -9.75
CA GLY A 245 35.13 12.23 -9.72
C GLY A 245 36.31 12.23 -10.70
N ALA A 246 37.11 13.28 -10.69
CA ALA A 246 38.30 13.40 -11.54
C ALA A 246 39.33 12.28 -11.32
N ARG A 247 39.29 11.59 -10.17
CA ARG A 247 40.15 10.44 -9.84
C ARG A 247 39.55 9.09 -10.25
N TRP A 248 38.42 9.07 -10.96
CA TRP A 248 37.65 7.87 -11.31
C TRP A 248 37.07 7.08 -10.13
N GLU A 249 37.20 7.60 -8.91
CA GLU A 249 36.60 7.07 -7.68
C GLU A 249 35.28 7.79 -7.38
N ASN A 250 34.36 7.12 -6.69
CA ASN A 250 33.13 7.74 -6.20
C ASN A 250 33.45 8.52 -4.90
N PRO A 251 33.23 9.84 -4.84
CA PRO A 251 33.40 10.62 -3.62
C PRO A 251 32.27 10.46 -2.59
N PHE A 252 31.20 9.71 -2.91
CA PHE A 252 30.04 9.49 -2.04
C PHE A 252 29.72 8.00 -1.73
N PRO A 253 30.69 7.11 -1.42
CA PRO A 253 30.43 5.68 -1.28
C PRO A 253 29.54 5.35 -0.07
N GLU A 254 29.85 5.85 1.11
CA GLU A 254 29.08 5.60 2.34
C GLU A 254 27.70 6.23 2.26
N LEU A 255 27.60 7.44 1.73
CA LEU A 255 26.31 8.13 1.57
C LEU A 255 25.40 7.42 0.57
N SER A 256 25.92 7.02 -0.59
CA SER A 256 25.13 6.31 -1.60
C SER A 256 24.71 4.94 -1.09
N SER A 257 25.59 4.21 -0.41
CA SER A 257 25.22 2.93 0.21
C SER A 257 24.12 3.10 1.24
N LEU A 258 24.23 4.09 2.14
CA LEU A 258 23.22 4.36 3.16
C LEU A 258 21.86 4.69 2.54
N ALA A 259 21.84 5.59 1.56
CA ALA A 259 20.61 5.98 0.87
C ALA A 259 19.96 4.78 0.15
N MET A 260 20.76 3.96 -0.55
CA MET A 260 20.26 2.76 -1.21
C MET A 260 19.72 1.73 -0.21
N THR A 261 20.42 1.49 0.91
CA THR A 261 19.94 0.60 1.98
C THR A 261 18.61 1.08 2.54
N VAL A 262 18.51 2.37 2.89
CA VAL A 262 17.28 2.93 3.47
C VAL A 262 16.14 2.90 2.46
N LEU A 263 16.36 3.26 1.19
CA LEU A 263 15.32 3.26 0.15
C LEU A 263 14.92 1.85 -0.31
N SER A 264 15.77 0.84 -0.07
CA SER A 264 15.45 -0.57 -0.36
C SER A 264 14.54 -1.23 0.68
N LEU A 265 14.27 -0.56 1.81
CA LEU A 265 13.33 -1.07 2.80
C LEU A 265 11.93 -1.21 2.19
N PRO A 266 11.14 -2.20 2.63
CA PRO A 266 9.81 -2.45 2.06
C PRO A 266 8.79 -1.41 2.57
N PHE A 267 8.75 -0.23 1.94
CA PHE A 267 7.74 0.81 2.22
C PHE A 267 6.39 0.55 1.51
N SER A 268 6.36 -0.43 0.60
CA SER A 268 5.24 -0.70 -0.30
C SER A 268 4.99 -2.20 -0.39
N ASN A 269 3.71 -2.58 -0.42
CA ASN A 269 3.26 -3.94 -0.68
C ASN A 269 3.06 -4.22 -2.19
N ALA A 270 3.43 -3.30 -3.08
CA ALA A 270 3.31 -3.46 -4.53
C ALA A 270 4.04 -4.72 -5.02
N SER A 271 5.23 -4.98 -4.49
CA SER A 271 6.01 -6.17 -4.84
C SER A 271 5.29 -7.46 -4.43
N THR A 272 4.70 -7.50 -3.23
CA THR A 272 3.95 -8.66 -2.75
C THR A 272 2.64 -8.85 -3.53
N GLU A 273 1.88 -7.79 -3.79
CA GLU A 273 0.65 -7.86 -4.60
C GLU A 273 0.94 -8.29 -6.04
N LYS A 274 2.04 -7.82 -6.62
CA LYS A 274 2.50 -8.28 -7.93
C LYS A 274 2.84 -9.76 -7.93
N CYS A 275 3.51 -10.25 -6.88
CA CYS A 275 3.77 -11.69 -6.72
C CYS A 275 2.45 -12.48 -6.63
N PHE A 276 1.47 -12.04 -5.84
CA PHE A 276 0.17 -12.70 -5.78
C PHE A 276 -0.60 -12.66 -7.09
N SER A 277 -0.54 -11.54 -7.83
CA SER A 277 -1.13 -11.43 -9.17
C SER A 277 -0.47 -12.39 -10.16
N ASP A 278 0.87 -12.44 -10.18
CA ASP A 278 1.63 -13.39 -10.99
C ASP A 278 1.31 -14.85 -10.59
N MET A 279 1.13 -15.13 -9.31
CA MET A 279 0.72 -16.45 -8.81
C MET A 279 -0.69 -16.83 -9.26
N ASN A 280 -1.64 -15.89 -9.33
CA ASN A 280 -2.98 -16.16 -9.85
C ASN A 280 -2.98 -16.50 -11.35
N ILE A 281 -1.99 -16.02 -12.11
CA ILE A 281 -1.80 -16.44 -13.51
C ILE A 281 -1.30 -17.89 -13.57
N VAL A 282 -0.43 -18.29 -12.65
CA VAL A 282 0.13 -19.66 -12.59
C VAL A 282 -0.89 -20.66 -12.04
N LYS A 283 -1.67 -20.25 -11.02
CA LYS A 283 -2.76 -21.01 -10.42
C LYS A 283 -4.09 -20.61 -11.06
N SER A 284 -4.47 -21.30 -12.13
CA SER A 284 -5.81 -21.17 -12.70
C SER A 284 -6.82 -22.08 -11.97
N GLU A 285 -8.11 -21.90 -12.25
CA GLU A 285 -9.18 -22.76 -11.69
C GLU A 285 -8.97 -24.24 -12.00
N LEU A 286 -8.36 -24.55 -13.16
CA LEU A 286 -8.02 -25.91 -13.58
C LEU A 286 -6.66 -26.40 -13.02
N ARG A 287 -5.82 -25.49 -12.50
CA ARG A 287 -4.45 -25.77 -12.01
C ARG A 287 -4.22 -25.11 -10.64
N ASN A 288 -5.07 -25.43 -9.67
CA ASN A 288 -5.02 -24.83 -8.33
C ASN A 288 -4.20 -25.63 -7.30
N ARG A 289 -3.89 -26.91 -7.58
CA ARG A 289 -3.13 -27.83 -6.72
C ARG A 289 -1.67 -28.02 -7.15
N LEU A 290 -0.99 -26.94 -7.52
CA LEU A 290 0.46 -26.99 -7.69
C LEU A 290 1.13 -27.08 -6.32
N ASP A 291 2.09 -27.99 -6.21
CA ASP A 291 2.99 -28.04 -5.07
C ASP A 291 3.78 -26.73 -4.92
N PHE A 292 4.18 -26.41 -3.69
CA PHE A 292 4.87 -25.16 -3.37
C PHE A 292 6.17 -25.01 -4.14
N ASP A 293 6.98 -26.08 -4.25
CA ASP A 293 8.28 -26.01 -4.92
C ASP A 293 8.11 -25.79 -6.43
N THR A 294 7.10 -26.43 -7.02
CA THR A 294 6.75 -26.23 -8.43
C THR A 294 6.22 -24.81 -8.69
N LEU A 295 5.43 -24.27 -7.76
CA LEU A 295 4.92 -22.90 -7.85
C LEU A 295 6.06 -21.88 -7.73
N ASN A 296 6.96 -22.07 -6.77
CA ASN A 296 8.10 -21.20 -6.53
C ASN A 296 9.08 -21.24 -7.73
N ALA A 297 9.38 -22.43 -8.26
CA ALA A 297 10.20 -22.56 -9.46
C ALA A 297 9.58 -21.83 -10.67
N ASN A 298 8.29 -22.00 -10.93
CA ASN A 298 7.62 -21.32 -12.05
C ASN A 298 7.57 -19.80 -11.86
N HIS A 299 7.25 -19.33 -10.66
CA HIS A 299 7.14 -17.91 -10.38
C HIS A 299 8.52 -17.23 -10.32
N SER A 300 9.39 -17.69 -9.44
CA SER A 300 10.67 -17.06 -9.11
C SER A 300 11.75 -17.37 -10.17
N VAL A 301 11.87 -18.63 -10.59
CA VAL A 301 12.98 -19.06 -11.48
C VAL A 301 12.66 -18.83 -12.94
N VAL A 302 11.43 -19.05 -13.39
CA VAL A 302 11.10 -18.88 -14.81
C VAL A 302 10.60 -17.47 -15.09
N ARG A 303 9.54 -17.01 -14.42
CA ARG A 303 8.91 -15.73 -14.78
C ARG A 303 9.72 -14.51 -14.35
N LYS A 304 10.16 -14.45 -13.08
CA LYS A 304 10.91 -13.27 -12.59
C LYS A 304 12.30 -13.17 -13.23
N SER A 305 13.03 -14.28 -13.41
CA SER A 305 14.34 -14.25 -14.07
C SER A 305 14.24 -13.79 -15.54
N LEU A 306 13.26 -14.31 -16.31
CA LEU A 306 13.03 -13.91 -17.70
C LEU A 306 12.66 -12.43 -17.80
N TRP A 307 11.85 -11.94 -16.84
CA TRP A 307 11.50 -10.53 -16.74
C TRP A 307 12.73 -9.65 -16.47
N ARG A 308 13.60 -10.04 -15.53
CA ARG A 308 14.87 -9.33 -15.25
C ARG A 308 15.79 -9.30 -16.49
N MET A 309 15.90 -10.43 -17.18
CA MET A 309 16.66 -10.54 -18.43
C MET A 309 16.00 -9.84 -19.63
N ARG A 310 14.78 -9.30 -19.48
CA ARG A 310 13.96 -8.71 -20.55
C ARG A 310 13.78 -9.64 -21.76
N LYS A 311 13.74 -10.95 -21.53
CA LYS A 311 13.56 -11.98 -22.57
C LYS A 311 12.20 -12.64 -22.44
N LYS A 312 11.59 -12.98 -23.57
CA LYS A 312 10.38 -13.81 -23.58
C LYS A 312 10.75 -15.29 -23.53
N CYS A 313 9.79 -16.13 -23.12
CA CYS A 313 9.99 -17.59 -23.02
C CYS A 313 10.45 -18.25 -24.33
N HIS A 314 10.09 -17.70 -25.49
CA HIS A 314 10.51 -18.20 -26.80
C HIS A 314 11.90 -17.70 -27.24
N GLU A 315 12.45 -16.67 -26.58
CA GLU A 315 13.77 -16.11 -26.88
C GLU A 315 14.85 -16.68 -25.95
N TYR A 316 14.43 -17.29 -24.84
CA TYR A 316 15.35 -17.88 -23.88
C TYR A 316 15.86 -19.24 -24.34
N ARG A 317 17.18 -19.33 -24.56
CA ARG A 317 17.85 -20.59 -24.84
C ARG A 317 18.33 -21.20 -23.54
N PHE A 318 17.85 -22.40 -23.23
CA PHE A 318 18.32 -23.15 -22.07
C PHE A 318 19.80 -23.53 -22.23
N PRO A 319 20.60 -23.49 -21.14
CA PRO A 319 21.97 -23.95 -21.17
C PRO A 319 22.06 -25.42 -21.65
N SER A 320 23.08 -25.72 -22.46
CA SER A 320 23.33 -27.08 -22.99
C SER A 320 23.36 -28.19 -21.93
N PRO A 321 23.87 -27.98 -20.69
CA PRO A 321 23.82 -28.99 -19.63
C PRO A 321 22.39 -29.35 -19.19
N VAL A 322 21.46 -28.39 -19.20
CA VAL A 322 20.05 -28.62 -18.84
C VAL A 322 19.33 -29.39 -19.93
N LEU A 323 19.61 -29.06 -21.19
CA LEU A 323 19.08 -29.78 -22.35
C LEU A 323 19.60 -31.23 -22.41
N ALA A 324 20.84 -31.47 -21.99
CA ALA A 324 21.44 -32.80 -21.95
C ALA A 324 20.82 -33.71 -20.87
N LYS A 325 20.26 -33.13 -19.80
CA LYS A 325 19.53 -33.90 -18.77
C LYS A 325 18.13 -34.31 -19.23
N ASN A 326 17.53 -33.59 -20.19
CA ASN A 326 16.17 -33.80 -20.63
C ASN A 326 15.98 -35.21 -21.25
N GLY A 327 15.13 -36.04 -20.65
CA GLY A 327 14.93 -37.45 -21.06
C GLY A 327 15.80 -38.48 -20.33
N THR A 328 16.66 -38.06 -19.40
CA THR A 328 17.39 -38.98 -18.49
C THR A 328 16.72 -39.02 -17.10
N MET A 329 16.76 -40.17 -16.42
CA MET A 329 16.21 -40.31 -15.05
C MET A 329 16.92 -39.40 -14.02
N SER A 330 18.13 -38.90 -14.35
CA SER A 330 18.86 -37.91 -13.52
C SER A 330 18.14 -36.57 -13.35
N SER A 331 17.07 -36.33 -14.11
CA SER A 331 16.20 -35.15 -13.97
C SER A 331 15.29 -35.22 -12.73
N TYR A 332 15.06 -36.44 -12.22
CA TYR A 332 14.15 -36.71 -11.09
C TYR A 332 14.90 -37.03 -9.79
N ASP A 333 16.17 -37.43 -9.88
CA ASP A 333 17.06 -37.64 -8.74
C ASP A 333 17.69 -36.30 -8.32
N THR A 334 16.93 -35.51 -7.55
CA THR A 334 17.46 -34.29 -6.96
C THR A 334 18.19 -34.67 -5.67
N THR A 335 19.53 -34.72 -5.68
CA THR A 335 20.30 -34.80 -4.44
C THR A 335 20.31 -33.44 -3.73
N GLU A 336 20.32 -33.41 -2.40
CA GLU A 336 20.29 -32.19 -1.56
C GLU A 336 21.35 -31.14 -1.99
N GLU A 337 22.53 -31.58 -2.45
CA GLU A 337 23.58 -30.69 -2.98
C GLU A 337 23.20 -29.96 -4.28
N GLN A 338 22.40 -30.57 -5.16
CA GLN A 338 21.96 -29.95 -6.41
C GLN A 338 20.83 -28.93 -6.18
N ALA A 339 19.99 -29.18 -5.17
CA ALA A 339 18.99 -28.21 -4.72
C ALA A 339 19.66 -26.97 -4.09
N GLN A 340 20.72 -27.18 -3.29
CA GLN A 340 21.51 -26.10 -2.69
C GLN A 340 22.23 -25.26 -3.74
N HIS A 341 22.89 -25.89 -4.73
CA HIS A 341 23.56 -25.16 -5.80
C HIS A 341 22.58 -24.37 -6.70
N ALA A 342 21.38 -24.91 -6.96
CA ALA A 342 20.35 -24.17 -7.68
C ALA A 342 19.82 -22.98 -6.86
N ALA A 343 19.70 -23.13 -5.53
CA ALA A 343 19.34 -22.05 -4.62
C ALA A 343 20.41 -20.94 -4.61
N ASP A 344 21.70 -21.29 -4.57
CA ASP A 344 22.81 -20.34 -4.61
C ASP A 344 22.87 -19.56 -5.94
N VAL A 345 22.63 -20.23 -7.08
CA VAL A 345 22.55 -19.57 -8.40
C VAL A 345 21.33 -18.65 -8.49
N ILE A 346 20.21 -19.03 -7.86
CA ILE A 346 19.03 -18.15 -7.75
C ILE A 346 19.36 -16.95 -6.86
N GLU A 347 20.13 -17.12 -5.78
CA GLU A 347 20.54 -16.05 -4.88
C GLU A 347 21.50 -15.05 -5.54
N GLU A 348 22.48 -15.53 -6.31
CA GLU A 348 23.34 -14.68 -7.15
C GLU A 348 22.55 -13.89 -8.19
N LEU A 349 21.57 -14.53 -8.85
CA LEU A 349 20.68 -13.86 -9.81
C LEU A 349 19.68 -12.88 -9.14
N LEU A 350 19.43 -13.04 -7.83
CA LEU A 350 18.59 -12.13 -7.06
C LEU A 350 19.37 -10.88 -6.61
N GLN A 351 20.68 -11.01 -6.38
CA GLN A 351 21.60 -9.95 -5.95
C GLN A 351 22.16 -9.07 -7.09
N SER A 352 22.11 -9.55 -8.34
CA SER A 352 22.36 -8.76 -9.57
C SER A 352 21.09 -8.11 -10.12
#